data_AF-A0AAV5U7J2-F1
#
_entry.id   AF-A0AAV5U7J2-F1
#
_cell.length_a   1.000
_cell.length_b   1.000
_cell.length_c   1.000
_cell.angle_alpha   90.00
_cell.angle_beta   90.00
_cell.angle_gamma   90.00
#
_symmetry.space_group_name_H-M   'P 1'
#
loop_
_entity.id
_entity.type
_entity.pdbx_description
1 polymer ?
#
loop_
_entity_poly.entity_id
_entity_poly.type
_entity_poly.pdbx_seq_one_letter_code
_entity_poly.pdbx_strand_id
1 'polypeptide(L)'
;VLLYSIAALPKKKTLEARIEELKAIEIPGGLTDHEAWNRFACQVLFGHVEASAECKKECVIFSKLKLDVTELPSKQITKGTEQSCTTECAALLIDGSESKRVCKSLCSIDFTFPDREQWMKELDEAVLH
;
A
#
# COMPACT_ATOMS: atom_id res chain seq x y z
N VAL A 1 -19.97 42.73 7.89
CA VAL A 1 -20.27 41.42 7.25
C VAL A 1 -18.95 40.84 6.77
N LEU A 2 -18.32 39.97 7.57
CA LEU A 2 -17.06 39.30 7.24
C LEU A 2 -17.43 37.98 6.53
N LEU A 3 -17.28 37.95 5.21
CA LEU A 3 -17.38 36.73 4.41
C LEU A 3 -16.09 35.93 4.64
N TYR A 4 -16.16 34.91 5.49
CA TYR A 4 -15.10 33.91 5.57
C TYR A 4 -15.08 33.15 4.25
N SER A 5 -14.02 33.37 3.47
CA SER A 5 -13.67 32.55 2.33
C SER A 5 -13.55 31.10 2.81
N ILE A 6 -14.47 30.26 2.35
CA ILE A 6 -14.32 28.80 2.41
C ILE A 6 -13.07 28.52 1.57
N ALA A 7 -11.95 28.28 2.24
CA ALA A 7 -10.78 27.70 1.61
C ALA A 7 -11.26 26.39 0.99
N ALA A 8 -11.38 26.37 -0.33
CA ALA A 8 -11.67 25.15 -1.07
C ALA A 8 -10.57 24.16 -0.69
N LEU A 9 -10.96 23.12 0.05
CA LEU A 9 -10.10 21.97 0.29
C LEU A 9 -9.53 21.54 -1.06
N PRO A 10 -8.21 21.32 -1.19
CA PRO A 10 -7.64 20.88 -2.45
C PRO A 10 -8.39 19.63 -2.90
N LYS A 11 -8.99 19.67 -4.10
CA LYS A 11 -9.70 18.52 -4.68
C LYS A 11 -8.79 17.31 -4.54
N LYS A 12 -9.27 16.25 -3.86
CA LYS A 12 -8.55 14.96 -3.77
C LYS A 12 -8.08 14.61 -5.20
N LYS A 13 -6.77 14.45 -5.41
CA LYS A 13 -6.21 14.00 -6.70
C LYS A 13 -6.78 12.62 -7.03
N THR A 14 -7.00 12.33 -8.31
CA THR A 14 -7.44 10.99 -8.74
C THR A 14 -6.41 9.94 -8.33
N LEU A 15 -6.86 8.71 -8.05
CA LEU A 15 -5.98 7.59 -7.72
C LEU A 15 -4.89 7.40 -8.79
N GLU A 16 -5.25 7.54 -10.07
CA GLU A 16 -4.33 7.48 -11.21
C GLU A 16 -3.22 8.53 -11.10
N ALA A 17 -3.56 9.79 -10.80
CA ALA A 17 -2.57 10.85 -10.63
C ALA A 17 -1.65 10.60 -9.42
N ARG A 18 -2.18 9.99 -8.35
CA ARG A 18 -1.41 9.60 -7.15
C ARG A 18 -0.46 8.43 -7.45
N ILE A 19 -0.91 7.47 -8.23
CA ILE A 19 -0.12 6.33 -8.72
C ILE A 19 1.01 6.82 -9.64
N GLU A 20 0.72 7.71 -10.59
CA GLU A 20 1.72 8.29 -11.49
C GLU A 20 2.76 9.14 -10.74
N GLU A 21 2.34 9.94 -9.76
CA GLU A 21 3.28 10.68 -8.90
C GLU A 21 4.21 9.75 -8.11
N LEU A 22 3.70 8.62 -7.63
CA LEU A 22 4.52 7.62 -6.96
C LEU A 22 5.46 6.87 -7.92
N LYS A 23 5.03 6.58 -9.16
CA LYS A 23 5.91 6.00 -10.20
C LYS A 23 7.05 6.94 -10.58
N ALA A 24 6.82 8.25 -10.49
CA ALA A 24 7.83 9.27 -10.76
C ALA A 24 8.84 9.47 -9.62
N ILE A 25 8.62 8.87 -8.44
CA ILE A 25 9.61 8.86 -7.37
C ILE A 25 10.78 7.97 -7.81
N GLU A 26 11.93 8.59 -8.06
CA GLU A 26 13.17 7.86 -8.38
C GLU A 26 13.41 6.74 -7.35
N ILE A 27 13.58 5.53 -7.87
CA ILE A 27 14.02 4.38 -7.09
C ILE A 27 15.40 4.75 -6.54
N PRO A 28 15.59 4.81 -5.19
CA PRO A 28 16.90 5.08 -4.63
C PRO A 28 17.93 4.11 -5.22
N GLY A 29 19.06 4.63 -5.70
CA GLY A 29 20.11 3.82 -6.29
C GLY A 29 20.52 2.68 -5.36
N GLY A 30 20.54 1.45 -5.89
CA GLY A 30 20.90 0.23 -5.16
C GLY A 30 19.75 -0.74 -4.85
N LEU A 31 18.51 -0.44 -5.25
CA LEU A 31 17.41 -1.40 -5.27
C LEU A 31 17.33 -2.11 -6.63
N THR A 32 17.00 -3.40 -6.61
CA THR A 32 16.58 -4.10 -7.83
C THR A 32 15.19 -3.61 -8.28
N ASP A 33 14.88 -3.72 -9.58
CA ASP A 33 13.55 -3.36 -10.12
C ASP A 33 12.41 -4.05 -9.35
N HIS A 34 12.65 -5.29 -8.89
CA HIS A 34 11.71 -6.05 -8.09
C HIS A 34 11.50 -5.47 -6.69
N GLU A 35 12.57 -5.11 -5.97
CA GLU A 35 12.44 -4.48 -4.65
C GLU A 35 11.76 -3.11 -4.76
N ALA A 36 12.06 -2.36 -5.81
CA ALA A 36 11.40 -1.10 -6.09
C ALA A 36 9.89 -1.28 -6.29
N TRP A 37 9.50 -2.25 -7.13
CA TRP A 37 8.09 -2.56 -7.37
C TRP A 37 7.38 -3.04 -6.10
N ASN A 38 8.00 -3.92 -5.31
CA ASN A 38 7.43 -4.39 -4.05
C ASN A 38 7.24 -3.27 -3.04
N ARG A 39 8.20 -2.35 -2.97
CA ARG A 39 8.10 -1.17 -2.10
C ARG A 39 6.94 -0.28 -2.54
N PHE A 40 6.80 -0.04 -3.84
CA PHE A 40 5.72 0.73 -4.43
C PHE A 40 4.36 0.08 -4.12
N ALA A 41 4.21 -1.22 -4.44
CA ALA A 41 2.99 -1.97 -4.18
C ALA A 41 2.60 -1.94 -2.70
N CYS A 42 3.58 -2.09 -1.80
CA CYS A 42 3.35 -1.99 -0.36
C CYS A 42 2.80 -0.61 0.06
N GLN A 43 3.36 0.48 -0.48
CA GLN A 43 2.89 1.84 -0.15
C GLN A 43 1.49 2.13 -0.67
N VAL A 44 1.14 1.57 -1.83
CA VAL A 44 -0.18 1.69 -2.42
C VAL A 44 -1.20 0.88 -1.61
N LEU A 45 -0.90 -0.38 -1.30
CA LEU A 45 -1.82 -1.30 -0.62
C LEU A 45 -2.06 -0.93 0.85
N PHE A 46 -1.01 -0.57 1.59
CA PHE A 46 -1.11 -0.39 3.05
C PHE A 46 -0.95 1.07 3.51
N GLY A 47 -0.35 1.93 2.68
CA GLY A 47 -0.09 3.33 3.02
C GLY A 47 -0.99 4.33 2.32
N HIS A 48 -1.85 3.87 1.41
CA HIS A 48 -2.77 4.67 0.58
C HIS A 48 -2.09 5.87 -0.07
N VAL A 49 -0.83 5.70 -0.50
CA VAL A 49 0.09 6.73 -1.02
C VAL A 49 0.42 7.90 -0.06
N GLU A 50 -0.30 8.04 1.05
CA GLU A 50 -0.01 8.94 2.16
C GLU A 50 0.98 8.29 3.14
N ALA A 51 1.84 7.42 2.63
CA ALA A 51 2.68 6.52 3.41
C ALA A 51 3.38 7.28 4.54
N SER A 52 2.91 7.04 5.77
CA SER A 52 3.51 7.56 6.98
C SER A 52 4.99 7.15 7.04
N ALA A 53 5.79 7.83 7.86
CA ALA A 53 7.18 7.43 8.06
C ALA A 53 7.29 5.94 8.49
N GLU A 54 6.30 5.46 9.25
CA GLU A 54 6.18 4.08 9.67
C GLU A 54 5.86 3.14 8.49
N CYS A 55 4.89 3.48 7.65
CA CYS A 55 4.58 2.71 6.44
C CYS A 55 5.79 2.64 5.51
N LYS A 56 6.46 3.77 5.28
CA LYS A 56 7.68 3.83 4.45
C LYS A 56 8.77 2.92 4.99
N LYS A 57 8.95 2.85 6.30
CA LYS A 57 9.93 1.99 6.97
C LYS A 57 9.57 0.51 6.79
N GLU A 58 8.35 0.10 7.09
CA GLU A 58 7.93 -1.30 6.95
C GLU A 58 7.92 -1.74 5.48
N CYS A 59 7.56 -0.86 4.54
CA CYS A 59 7.64 -1.16 3.11
C CYS A 59 9.07 -1.33 2.57
N VAL A 60 10.08 -0.74 3.22
CA VAL A 60 11.50 -1.02 2.90
C VAL A 60 11.93 -2.40 3.37
N ILE A 61 11.33 -2.90 4.46
CA ILE A 61 11.60 -4.26 4.95
C ILE A 61 10.86 -5.25 4.05
N PHE A 62 9.57 -5.01 3.81
CA PHE A 62 8.72 -5.79 2.91
C PHE A 62 9.35 -5.97 1.53
N SER A 63 9.91 -4.90 0.94
CA SER A 63 10.47 -4.96 -0.41
C SER A 63 11.62 -5.97 -0.57
N LYS A 64 12.34 -6.24 0.52
CA LYS A 64 13.49 -7.17 0.56
C LYS A 64 13.07 -8.61 0.84
N LEU A 65 11.83 -8.81 1.26
CA LEU A 65 11.29 -10.15 1.47
C LEU A 65 11.02 -10.81 0.12
N LYS A 66 11.24 -12.12 0.07
CA LYS A 66 10.98 -12.89 -1.16
C LYS A 66 9.49 -13.12 -1.28
N LEU A 67 8.92 -12.76 -2.43
CA LEU A 67 7.54 -13.06 -2.76
C LEU A 67 7.40 -14.50 -3.26
N ASP A 68 6.29 -15.13 -2.91
CA ASP A 68 5.84 -16.35 -3.57
C ASP A 68 5.05 -15.97 -4.82
N VAL A 69 5.75 -15.93 -5.96
CA VAL A 69 5.18 -15.54 -7.25
C VAL A 69 4.14 -16.53 -7.79
N THR A 70 4.00 -17.71 -7.18
CA THR A 70 2.98 -18.69 -7.56
C THR A 70 1.60 -18.36 -7.00
N GLU A 71 1.54 -17.56 -5.92
CA GLU A 71 0.31 -17.22 -5.19
C GLU A 71 -0.21 -15.80 -5.50
N LEU A 72 0.54 -15.01 -6.27
CA LEU A 72 0.20 -13.61 -6.60
C LEU A 72 -1.12 -13.41 -7.39
N PRO A 73 -1.49 -14.22 -8.40
CA PRO A 73 -2.63 -13.88 -9.26
C PRO A 73 -4.01 -14.24 -8.70
N SER A 74 -4.12 -14.89 -7.53
CA SER A 74 -5.38 -15.43 -7.02
C SER A 74 -5.83 -14.88 -5.66
N LYS A 75 -4.97 -14.17 -4.93
CA LYS A 75 -5.30 -13.58 -3.63
C LYS A 75 -5.43 -12.07 -3.74
N GLN A 76 -6.67 -11.60 -3.89
CA GLN A 76 -6.98 -10.23 -3.48
C GLN A 76 -6.68 -10.14 -1.99
N ILE A 77 -5.62 -9.43 -1.62
CA ILE A 77 -5.52 -8.89 -0.26
C ILE A 77 -6.69 -7.91 -0.20
N THR A 78 -7.83 -8.32 0.32
CA THR A 78 -8.87 -7.47 0.93
C THR A 78 -10.27 -8.06 0.88
N LYS A 79 -10.83 -8.19 2.10
CA LYS A 79 -12.08 -7.61 2.61
C LYS A 79 -12.35 -8.33 3.92
N GLY A 80 -11.83 -7.80 5.02
CA GLY A 80 -11.91 -8.51 6.29
C GLY A 80 -11.31 -7.74 7.47
N THR A 81 -10.85 -8.50 8.45
CA THR A 81 -10.27 -7.99 9.70
C THR A 81 -8.76 -7.78 9.57
N GLU A 82 -8.15 -7.07 10.51
CA GLU A 82 -6.70 -6.88 10.56
C GLU A 82 -5.95 -8.23 10.57
N GLN A 83 -6.54 -9.24 11.21
CA GLN A 83 -5.98 -10.59 11.25
C GLN A 83 -6.05 -11.31 9.90
N SER A 84 -7.14 -11.17 9.15
CA SER A 84 -7.22 -11.77 7.81
C SER A 84 -6.25 -11.07 6.86
N CYS A 85 -6.16 -9.74 6.92
CA CYS A 85 -5.16 -8.95 6.20
C CYS A 85 -3.74 -9.46 6.47
N THR A 86 -3.38 -9.65 7.76
CA THR A 86 -2.05 -10.12 8.15
C THR A 86 -1.74 -11.50 7.56
N THR A 87 -2.75 -12.38 7.55
CA THR A 87 -2.62 -13.76 7.06
C THR A 87 -2.46 -13.78 5.54
N GLU A 88 -3.27 -13.00 4.82
CA GLU A 88 -3.21 -12.86 3.36
C GLU A 88 -1.89 -12.24 2.91
N CYS A 89 -1.45 -11.15 3.55
CA CYS A 89 -0.16 -10.52 3.28
C CYS A 89 0.99 -11.50 3.50
N ALA A 90 1.00 -12.23 4.63
CA ALA A 90 2.08 -13.16 4.93
C ALA A 90 2.13 -14.33 3.95
N ALA A 91 0.97 -14.73 3.38
CA ALA A 91 0.89 -15.81 2.40
C ALA A 91 1.47 -15.43 1.02
N LEU A 92 1.68 -14.13 0.74
CA LEU A 92 2.36 -13.69 -0.48
C LEU A 92 3.88 -13.76 -0.39
N LEU A 93 4.40 -14.06 0.80
CA LEU A 93 5.82 -14.06 1.10
C LEU A 93 6.29 -15.48 1.34
N ILE A 94 7.53 -15.77 0.94
CA ILE A 94 8.18 -17.03 1.31
C ILE A 94 8.30 -17.05 2.84
N ASP A 95 7.75 -18.12 3.43
CA ASP A 95 7.41 -18.21 4.85
C ASP A 95 8.60 -17.87 5.76
N GLY A 96 8.37 -16.99 6.74
CA GLY A 96 9.39 -16.47 7.65
C GLY A 96 8.78 -15.67 8.80
N SER A 97 9.44 -15.68 9.97
CA SER A 97 8.97 -14.93 11.14
C SER A 97 8.89 -13.43 10.89
N GLU A 98 9.76 -12.91 10.03
CA GLU A 98 9.79 -11.50 9.62
C GLU A 98 8.58 -11.12 8.74
N SER A 99 8.12 -12.03 7.88
CA SER A 99 6.93 -11.83 7.02
C SER A 99 5.69 -11.53 7.86
N LYS A 100 5.42 -12.35 8.88
CA LYS A 100 4.27 -12.13 9.78
C LYS A 100 4.38 -10.82 10.56
N ARG A 101 5.58 -10.45 11.02
CA ARG A 101 5.81 -9.19 11.76
C ARG A 101 5.51 -7.98 10.87
N VAL A 102 6.10 -7.94 9.68
CA VAL A 102 5.95 -6.83 8.73
C VAL A 102 4.51 -6.72 8.28
N CYS A 103 3.88 -7.84 7.88
CA CYS A 103 2.48 -7.85 7.46
C CYS A 103 1.53 -7.41 8.56
N LYS A 104 1.76 -7.83 9.81
CA LYS A 104 0.97 -7.33 10.94
C LYS A 104 1.06 -5.81 11.04
N SER A 105 2.28 -5.26 11.01
CA SER A 105 2.50 -3.81 11.11
C SER A 105 1.83 -3.05 9.96
N LEU A 106 1.98 -3.52 8.73
CA LEU A 106 1.38 -2.90 7.55
C LEU A 106 -0.15 -2.96 7.58
N CYS A 107 -0.73 -4.09 8.00
CA CYS A 107 -2.17 -4.20 8.17
C CYS A 107 -2.69 -3.32 9.30
N SER A 108 -1.98 -3.19 10.42
CA SER A 108 -2.38 -2.23 11.46
C SER A 108 -2.42 -0.80 10.92
N ILE A 109 -1.47 -0.42 10.05
CA ILE A 109 -1.44 0.89 9.38
C ILE A 109 -2.63 1.05 8.42
N ASP A 110 -2.90 0.07 7.55
CA ASP A 110 -4.05 0.10 6.63
C ASP A 110 -5.37 0.35 7.38
N PHE A 111 -5.54 -0.31 8.53
CA PHE A 111 -6.76 -0.18 9.35
C PHE A 111 -6.87 1.15 10.10
N THR A 112 -5.84 2.01 10.07
CA THR A 112 -5.96 3.39 10.55
C THR A 112 -6.67 4.31 9.55
N PHE A 113 -6.76 3.91 8.28
CA PHE A 113 -7.40 4.72 7.23
C PHE A 113 -8.92 4.50 7.23
N PRO A 114 -9.71 5.56 7.47
CA PRO A 114 -11.17 5.44 7.53
C PRO A 114 -11.80 5.14 6.16
N ASP A 115 -11.11 5.46 5.06
CA ASP A 115 -11.56 5.25 3.69
C ASP A 115 -10.95 4.01 3.01
N ARG A 116 -10.39 3.05 3.78
CA ARG A 116 -9.76 1.82 3.24
C ARG A 116 -10.63 1.03 2.28
N GLU A 117 -11.92 0.86 2.57
CA GLU A 117 -12.80 0.06 1.72
C GLU A 117 -13.02 0.74 0.37
N GLN A 118 -13.15 2.08 0.39
CA GLN A 118 -13.28 2.88 -0.82
C GLN A 118 -11.97 2.89 -1.61
N TRP A 119 -10.82 3.03 -0.92
CA TRP A 119 -9.50 2.95 -1.53
C TRP A 119 -9.26 1.62 -2.25
N MET A 120 -9.57 0.50 -1.60
CA MET A 120 -9.41 -0.82 -2.21
C MET A 120 -10.32 -1.03 -3.41
N LYS A 121 -11.55 -0.51 -3.35
CA LYS A 121 -12.45 -0.52 -4.50
C LYS A 121 -11.87 0.27 -5.68
N GLU A 122 -11.34 1.46 -5.43
CA GLU A 122 -10.70 2.27 -6.47
C GLU A 122 -9.44 1.58 -7.05
N LEU A 123 -8.66 0.89 -6.22
CA LEU A 123 -7.51 0.09 -6.68
C LEU A 123 -7.94 -1.08 -7.55
N ASP A 124 -8.95 -1.85 -7.13
CA ASP A 124 -9.50 -2.96 -7.92
C ASP A 124 -9.97 -2.47 -9.30
N GLU A 125 -10.67 -1.34 -9.35
CA GLU A 125 -11.14 -0.72 -10.59
C GLU A 125 -9.98 -0.24 -11.47
N ALA A 126 -8.91 0.32 -10.88
CA ALA A 126 -7.75 0.83 -11.61
C ALA A 126 -6.78 -0.24 -12.11
N VAL A 127 -6.76 -1.44 -11.50
CA VAL A 127 -5.88 -2.56 -11.89
C VAL A 127 -6.55 -3.51 -12.88
N LEU A 128 -7.89 -3.54 -12.94
CA LEU A 128 -8.68 -4.39 -13.85
C LEU A 128 -9.03 -3.75 -15.21
N HIS A 129 -8.54 -2.53 -15.48
CA HIS A 129 -8.73 -1.79 -16.74
C HIS A 129 -7.39 -1.38 -17.36
#